data_AF-A0A352KVN9-F1
#
_entry.id   AF-A0A352KVN9-F1
#
_cell.length_a   1.000
_cell.length_b   1.000
_cell.length_c   1.000
_cell.angle_alpha   90.00
_cell.angle_beta   90.00
_cell.angle_gamma   90.00
#
_symmetry.space_group_name_H-M   'P 1'
#
loop_
_entity.id
_entity.type
_entity.pdbx_description
1 polymer ?
#
loop_
_entity_poly.entity_id
_entity_poly.type
_entity_poly.pdbx_seq_one_letter_code
_entity_poly.pdbx_strand_id
1 'polypeptide(L)'
;MGRWCVLAISLCVEGPASAADEPRSRPVVVSAEAAEIHSSGMLFDGHNDLPWEIRDRGNSSFDQLDIAREQPGLHTDIPRLRRGGLKAQFWSVYVPAGTAETGDALLQTMQQIEIVKAMLKRYPETFEQAATAADVERIVSAGRVASMMGVEGGYSIEEDPANLERLYAAGCRYMTLTHSKSLSWADSATDKPRNGGLTEFGREVIREMNRLGMLVDLSHVSPETMKQALATTQAPVIFSHSSARAICDHPRNVPDDVLPLVKQNGGVIMVNFYSAFIVPTEQLKRDRDAAGTIYDVVDHIDYLAKHCGVDHVGIGSDYDGVPRLPDQLESVAAYPRITQLLLERGYDRSAIHRILGGNVLRVLRQAEQVSARLKAGAKE
;
A
#
# COMPACT_ATOMS: atom_id res chain seq x y z
N MET A 1 57.22 -48.23 35.63
CA MET A 1 56.31 -48.93 34.70
C MET A 1 54.89 -48.46 35.02
N GLY A 2 54.40 -47.32 34.53
CA GLY A 2 54.15 -47.01 33.12
C GLY A 2 52.67 -47.31 32.79
N ARG A 3 51.71 -46.67 33.48
CA ARG A 3 50.27 -46.78 33.17
C ARG A 3 49.87 -45.62 32.26
N TRP A 4 49.44 -45.95 31.05
CA TRP A 4 49.03 -45.03 30.01
C TRP A 4 47.60 -44.53 30.27
N CYS A 5 47.44 -43.22 30.44
CA CYS A 5 46.13 -42.54 30.37
C CYS A 5 45.78 -42.36 28.89
N VAL A 6 44.69 -42.99 28.43
CA VAL A 6 44.10 -42.72 27.13
C VAL A 6 43.23 -41.47 27.25
N LEU A 7 43.70 -40.37 26.66
CA LEU A 7 42.94 -39.13 26.50
C LEU A 7 41.89 -39.35 25.40
N ALA A 8 40.61 -39.35 25.75
CA ALA A 8 39.54 -39.34 24.77
C ALA A 8 39.39 -37.90 24.23
N ILE A 9 39.86 -37.67 23.00
CA ILE A 9 39.60 -36.44 22.25
C ILE A 9 38.17 -36.52 21.73
N SER A 10 37.26 -35.78 22.36
CA SER A 10 35.92 -35.57 21.85
C SER A 10 36.00 -34.62 20.66
N LEU A 11 35.95 -35.16 19.45
CA LEU A 11 35.74 -34.41 18.21
C LEU A 11 34.33 -33.82 18.23
N CYS A 12 34.21 -32.54 18.55
CA CYS A 12 33.00 -31.77 18.25
C CYS A 12 32.85 -31.69 16.73
N VAL A 13 31.93 -32.48 16.18
CA VAL A 13 31.45 -32.29 14.81
C VAL A 13 30.53 -31.07 14.86
N GLU A 14 31.05 -29.92 14.41
CA GLU A 14 30.21 -28.75 14.11
C GLU A 14 29.25 -29.14 12.99
N GLY A 15 27.96 -29.22 13.33
CA GLY A 15 26.91 -29.33 12.32
C GLY A 15 26.87 -28.08 11.44
N PRO A 16 26.31 -28.16 10.22
CA PRO A 16 26.21 -27.00 9.34
C PRO A 16 25.38 -25.92 10.06
N ALA A 17 25.94 -24.71 10.14
CA ALA A 17 25.22 -23.55 10.63
C ALA A 17 23.91 -23.41 9.85
N SER A 18 22.78 -23.39 10.57
CA SER A 18 21.49 -23.01 10.04
C SER A 18 21.62 -21.65 9.35
N ALA A 19 21.10 -21.49 8.14
CA ALA A 19 21.06 -20.24 7.37
C ALA A 19 20.15 -19.15 8.00
N ALA A 20 19.94 -19.18 9.32
CA ALA A 20 18.91 -18.44 10.03
C ALA A 20 19.42 -17.22 10.80
N ASP A 21 20.64 -16.74 10.55
CA ASP A 21 21.18 -15.54 11.22
C ASP A 21 22.17 -14.79 10.32
N GLU A 22 21.81 -14.52 9.06
CA GLU A 22 22.44 -13.39 8.40
C GLU A 22 22.01 -12.10 9.14
N PRO A 23 22.95 -11.18 9.42
CA PRO A 23 22.61 -9.96 10.12
C PRO A 23 21.56 -9.18 9.31
N ARG A 24 20.39 -8.94 9.91
CA ARG A 24 19.26 -8.14 9.38
C ARG A 24 19.62 -6.68 9.08
N SER A 25 20.89 -6.35 8.96
CA SER A 25 21.45 -5.03 8.71
C SER A 25 22.45 -5.03 7.54
N ARG A 26 22.67 -6.16 6.85
CA ARG A 26 23.57 -6.15 5.69
C ARG A 26 23.02 -5.25 4.59
N PRO A 27 23.89 -4.51 3.88
CA PRO A 27 23.46 -3.77 2.69
C PRO A 27 22.91 -4.72 1.61
N VAL A 28 21.74 -4.40 1.08
CA VAL A 28 21.13 -5.13 -0.04
C VAL A 28 21.70 -4.62 -1.36
N VAL A 29 22.49 -5.47 -2.01
CA VAL A 29 23.05 -5.21 -3.33
C VAL A 29 22.16 -5.85 -4.39
N VAL A 30 21.62 -5.04 -5.29
CA VAL A 30 20.74 -5.51 -6.36
C VAL A 30 21.57 -6.21 -7.44
N SER A 31 21.33 -7.51 -7.65
CA SER A 31 21.94 -8.29 -8.71
C SER A 31 21.42 -7.90 -10.09
N ALA A 32 22.14 -8.27 -11.15
CA ALA A 32 21.68 -8.05 -12.52
C ALA A 32 20.35 -8.78 -12.83
N GLU A 33 20.15 -9.97 -12.27
CA GLU A 33 18.91 -10.73 -12.38
C GLU A 33 17.75 -10.01 -11.68
N ALA A 34 17.94 -9.56 -10.43
CA ALA A 34 16.91 -8.81 -9.71
C ALA A 34 16.56 -7.49 -10.41
N ALA A 35 17.56 -6.77 -10.94
CA ALA A 35 17.32 -5.55 -11.70
C ALA A 35 16.52 -5.80 -12.99
N GLU A 36 16.79 -6.88 -13.71
CA GLU A 36 16.05 -7.25 -14.91
C GLU A 36 14.61 -7.70 -14.58
N ILE A 37 14.41 -8.51 -13.53
CA ILE A 37 13.08 -8.92 -13.07
C ILE A 37 12.28 -7.67 -12.65
N HIS A 38 12.90 -6.77 -11.89
CA HIS A 38 12.28 -5.54 -11.42
C HIS A 38 11.84 -4.65 -12.59
N SER A 39 12.77 -4.36 -13.51
CA SER A 39 12.52 -3.48 -14.65
C SER A 39 11.49 -4.02 -15.65
N SER A 40 11.35 -5.34 -15.77
CA SER A 40 10.33 -5.99 -16.60
C SER A 40 8.95 -6.08 -15.92
N GLY A 41 8.87 -5.99 -14.59
CA GLY A 41 7.63 -6.04 -13.81
C GLY A 41 6.87 -4.71 -13.78
N MET A 42 5.58 -4.73 -13.43
CA MET A 42 4.77 -3.52 -13.24
C MET A 42 4.88 -3.04 -11.79
N LEU A 43 5.91 -2.27 -11.43
CA LEU A 43 5.95 -1.65 -10.09
C LEU A 43 4.81 -0.63 -9.96
N PHE A 44 3.78 -1.04 -9.23
CA PHE A 44 2.60 -0.28 -8.88
C PHE A 44 2.56 -0.12 -7.36
N ASP A 45 2.82 1.09 -6.89
CA ASP A 45 2.65 1.43 -5.48
C ASP A 45 1.22 1.92 -5.16
N GLY A 46 0.66 1.34 -4.11
CA GLY A 46 -0.72 1.51 -3.67
C GLY A 46 -1.05 2.81 -2.94
N HIS A 47 -0.07 3.52 -2.40
CA HIS A 47 -0.31 4.69 -1.56
C HIS A 47 0.94 5.56 -1.36
N ASN A 48 0.84 6.85 -1.71
CA ASN A 48 1.90 7.84 -1.53
C ASN A 48 1.31 9.24 -1.33
N ASP A 49 1.77 9.93 -0.29
CA ASP A 49 1.27 11.23 0.18
C ASP A 49 2.06 12.44 -0.31
N LEU A 50 2.87 12.29 -1.37
CA LEU A 50 3.52 13.43 -2.01
C LEU A 50 2.56 14.61 -2.29
N PRO A 51 1.28 14.41 -2.69
CA PRO A 51 0.34 15.52 -2.83
C PRO A 51 0.12 16.31 -1.53
N TRP A 52 0.10 15.65 -0.36
CA TRP A 52 -0.01 16.31 0.94
C TRP A 52 1.24 17.14 1.23
N GLU A 53 2.42 16.59 0.95
CA GLU A 53 3.69 17.31 1.13
C GLU A 53 3.80 18.54 0.20
N ILE A 54 3.31 18.45 -1.04
CA ILE A 54 3.18 19.60 -1.94
C ILE A 54 2.22 20.65 -1.37
N ARG A 55 1.10 20.24 -0.79
CA ARG A 55 0.13 21.14 -0.17
C ARG A 55 0.72 21.87 1.04
N ASP A 56 1.27 21.11 1.97
CA ASP A 56 1.68 21.60 3.29
C ASP A 56 3.04 22.30 3.21
N ARG A 57 4.10 21.57 2.84
CA ARG A 57 5.46 22.13 2.79
C ARG A 57 5.71 23.01 1.57
N GLY A 58 5.07 22.66 0.44
CA GLY A 58 5.19 23.42 -0.80
C GLY A 58 4.19 24.58 -0.93
N ASN A 59 3.26 24.75 0.02
CA ASN A 59 2.14 25.69 -0.07
C ASN A 59 1.42 25.60 -1.43
N SER A 60 1.22 24.38 -1.93
CA SER A 60 0.65 24.07 -3.25
C SER A 60 1.41 24.68 -4.45
N SER A 61 2.68 25.07 -4.27
CA SER A 61 3.53 25.68 -5.30
C SER A 61 4.63 24.74 -5.76
N PHE A 62 4.62 24.41 -7.04
CA PHE A 62 5.68 23.63 -7.69
C PHE A 62 6.97 24.42 -7.92
N ASP A 63 6.96 25.74 -7.71
CA ASP A 63 8.17 26.56 -7.73
C ASP A 63 8.86 26.55 -6.36
N GLN A 64 8.09 26.37 -5.27
CA GLN A 64 8.63 26.19 -3.92
C GLN A 64 9.08 24.74 -3.69
N LEU A 65 8.35 23.78 -4.26
CA LEU A 65 8.63 22.36 -4.17
C LEU A 65 8.69 21.73 -5.58
N ASP A 66 9.86 21.85 -6.22
CA ASP A 66 10.13 21.32 -7.56
C ASP A 66 10.61 19.85 -7.51
N ILE A 67 9.68 18.91 -7.64
CA ILE A 67 9.98 17.47 -7.65
C ILE A 67 10.73 16.99 -8.90
N ALA A 68 11.01 17.86 -9.90
CA ALA A 68 11.94 17.49 -10.97
C ALA A 68 13.40 17.38 -10.48
N ARG A 69 13.68 17.87 -9.27
CA ARG A 69 14.97 17.79 -8.59
C ARG A 69 14.85 16.89 -7.37
N GLU A 70 15.99 16.38 -6.90
CA GLU A 70 16.00 15.61 -5.67
C GLU A 70 15.55 16.46 -4.47
N GLN A 71 14.69 15.89 -3.64
CA GLN A 71 14.08 16.52 -2.48
C GLN A 71 14.49 15.78 -1.19
N PRO A 72 15.65 16.08 -0.57
CA PRO A 72 16.17 15.32 0.57
C PRO A 72 15.23 15.25 1.79
N GLY A 73 14.32 16.21 1.94
CA GLY A 73 13.31 16.24 3.01
C GLY A 73 12.03 15.44 2.72
N LEU A 74 11.95 14.84 1.53
CA LEU A 74 10.84 14.00 1.07
C LEU A 74 11.33 12.59 0.75
N HIS A 75 10.40 11.65 0.67
CA HIS A 75 10.63 10.29 0.22
C HIS A 75 10.52 10.17 -1.31
N THR A 76 9.80 11.09 -1.96
CA THR A 76 9.49 11.02 -3.40
C THR A 76 9.96 12.25 -4.17
N ASP A 77 10.60 12.01 -5.31
CA ASP A 77 10.82 12.97 -6.40
C ASP A 77 11.06 12.24 -7.72
N ILE A 78 11.10 12.97 -8.83
CA ILE A 78 11.22 12.41 -10.18
C ILE A 78 12.55 11.64 -10.37
N PRO A 79 13.73 12.17 -10.00
CA PRO A 79 14.96 11.39 -10.12
C PRO A 79 14.92 10.06 -9.34
N ARG A 80 14.43 10.07 -8.09
CA ARG A 80 14.37 8.86 -7.26
C ARG A 80 13.31 7.88 -7.72
N LEU A 81 12.11 8.32 -8.13
CA LEU A 81 11.08 7.40 -8.62
C LEU A 81 11.49 6.72 -9.94
N ARG A 82 12.27 7.42 -10.78
CA ARG A 82 12.83 6.82 -12.01
C ARG A 82 13.90 5.78 -11.69
N ARG A 83 14.80 6.05 -10.75
CA ARG A 83 15.79 5.05 -10.27
C ARG A 83 15.11 3.85 -9.61
N GLY A 84 14.01 4.10 -8.91
CA GLY A 84 13.18 3.09 -8.29
C GLY A 84 12.35 2.25 -9.27
N GLY A 85 12.29 2.63 -10.55
CA GLY A 85 11.54 1.89 -11.57
C GLY A 85 10.02 1.99 -11.42
N LEU A 86 9.50 3.02 -10.74
CA LEU A 86 8.06 3.21 -10.51
C LEU A 86 7.33 3.37 -11.85
N LYS A 87 6.26 2.60 -12.05
CA LYS A 87 5.47 2.59 -13.30
C LYS A 87 4.03 3.04 -13.08
N ALA A 88 3.45 2.73 -11.93
CA ALA A 88 2.12 3.20 -11.57
C ALA A 88 2.08 3.60 -10.10
N GLN A 89 1.28 4.63 -9.78
CA GLN A 89 1.12 5.13 -8.43
C GLN A 89 -0.33 5.50 -8.21
N PHE A 90 -0.88 5.07 -7.07
CA PHE A 90 -2.02 5.77 -6.48
C PHE A 90 -1.50 6.91 -5.62
N TRP A 91 -1.80 8.14 -6.03
CA TRP A 91 -1.54 9.33 -5.25
C TRP A 91 -2.66 9.52 -4.24
N SER A 92 -2.29 9.62 -2.97
CA SER A 92 -3.25 9.83 -1.88
C SER A 92 -3.87 11.23 -2.02
N VAL A 93 -5.19 11.25 -2.08
CA VAL A 93 -6.01 12.45 -1.93
C VAL A 93 -6.46 12.49 -0.48
N TYR A 94 -5.47 12.71 0.39
CA TYR A 94 -5.65 12.83 1.82
C TYR A 94 -6.02 14.25 2.24
N VAL A 95 -6.92 14.31 3.22
CA VAL A 95 -7.18 15.51 4.04
C VAL A 95 -7.32 15.09 5.50
N PRO A 96 -6.98 15.93 6.49
CA PRO A 96 -7.05 15.55 7.90
C PRO A 96 -8.45 15.11 8.33
N ALA A 97 -8.53 14.07 9.15
CA ALA A 97 -9.81 13.56 9.69
C ALA A 97 -10.60 14.59 10.54
N GLY A 98 -9.94 15.68 10.97
CA GLY A 98 -10.60 16.82 11.62
C GLY A 98 -11.55 17.59 10.69
N THR A 99 -11.41 17.47 9.37
CA THR A 99 -12.28 18.15 8.39
C THR A 99 -13.75 17.70 8.46
N ALA A 100 -14.00 16.50 9.02
CA ALA A 100 -15.35 16.02 9.31
C ALA A 100 -16.09 16.91 10.33
N GLU A 101 -15.36 17.61 11.20
CA GLU A 101 -15.93 18.48 12.24
C GLU A 101 -16.18 19.91 11.72
N THR A 102 -15.49 20.32 10.66
CA THR A 102 -15.62 21.64 10.04
C THR A 102 -16.66 21.67 8.92
N GLY A 103 -17.03 20.51 8.37
CA GLY A 103 -18.05 20.39 7.32
C GLY A 103 -17.59 20.87 5.95
N ASP A 104 -16.27 20.85 5.71
CA ASP A 104 -15.64 21.24 4.43
C ASP A 104 -14.71 20.15 3.87
N ALA A 105 -14.88 18.91 4.33
CA ALA A 105 -14.05 17.77 3.91
C ALA A 105 -14.06 17.60 2.39
N LEU A 106 -15.24 17.64 1.76
CA LEU A 106 -15.35 17.50 0.30
C LEU A 106 -14.61 18.61 -0.43
N LEU A 107 -14.73 19.87 0.03
CA LEU A 107 -14.04 21.01 -0.58
C LEU A 107 -12.52 20.82 -0.53
N GLN A 108 -11.99 20.42 0.63
CA GLN A 108 -10.56 20.21 0.80
C GLN A 108 -10.06 19.01 -0.01
N THR A 109 -10.85 17.94 -0.13
CA THR A 109 -10.56 16.79 -0.99
C THR A 109 -10.52 17.19 -2.46
N MET A 110 -11.46 18.02 -2.91
CA MET A 110 -11.45 18.56 -4.28
C MET A 110 -10.23 19.45 -4.55
N GLN A 111 -9.79 20.27 -3.57
CA GLN A 111 -8.55 21.03 -3.68
C GLN A 111 -7.32 20.11 -3.78
N GLN A 112 -7.29 19.03 -3.00
CA GLN A 112 -6.24 18.02 -3.05
C GLN A 112 -6.17 17.32 -4.43
N ILE A 113 -7.33 17.01 -5.03
CA ILE A 113 -7.41 16.47 -6.40
C ILE A 113 -6.81 17.45 -7.41
N GLU A 114 -7.08 18.75 -7.28
CA GLU A 114 -6.53 19.76 -8.18
C GLU A 114 -5.00 19.91 -8.01
N ILE A 115 -4.44 19.67 -6.82
CA ILE A 115 -2.99 19.61 -6.62
C ILE A 115 -2.39 18.43 -7.41
N VAL A 116 -3.00 17.24 -7.34
CA VAL A 116 -2.54 16.08 -8.13
C VAL A 116 -2.61 16.43 -9.62
N LYS A 117 -3.73 16.94 -10.12
CA LYS A 117 -3.87 17.32 -11.54
C LYS A 117 -2.85 18.38 -11.97
N ALA A 118 -2.59 19.37 -11.12
CA ALA A 118 -1.58 20.39 -11.37
C ALA A 118 -0.17 19.78 -11.43
N MET A 119 0.16 18.80 -10.58
CA MET A 119 1.40 18.03 -10.64
C MET A 119 1.55 17.31 -11.98
N LEU A 120 0.52 16.59 -12.42
CA LEU A 120 0.55 15.87 -13.70
C LEU A 120 0.74 16.83 -14.88
N LYS A 121 0.06 17.98 -14.86
CA LYS A 121 0.20 19.04 -15.87
C LYS A 121 1.60 19.68 -15.86
N ARG A 122 2.22 19.81 -14.69
CA ARG A 122 3.54 20.43 -14.53
C ARG A 122 4.67 19.54 -15.05
N TYR A 123 4.51 18.21 -14.98
CA TYR A 123 5.51 17.22 -15.39
C TYR A 123 4.93 16.17 -16.36
N PRO A 124 4.44 16.57 -17.55
CA PRO A 124 3.70 15.69 -18.47
C PRO A 124 4.58 14.63 -19.17
N GLU A 125 5.90 14.85 -19.19
CA GLU A 125 6.90 13.88 -19.66
C GLU A 125 7.11 12.74 -18.65
N THR A 126 6.71 12.95 -17.39
CA THR A 126 6.85 11.96 -16.33
C THR A 126 5.53 11.26 -16.05
N PHE A 127 4.45 12.02 -15.90
CA PHE A 127 3.19 11.48 -15.42
C PHE A 127 2.06 11.66 -16.44
N GLU A 128 1.12 10.72 -16.42
CA GLU A 128 -0.17 10.85 -17.10
C GLU A 128 -1.26 10.25 -16.21
N GLN A 129 -2.45 10.87 -16.20
CA GLN A 129 -3.56 10.38 -15.40
C GLN A 129 -4.11 9.06 -15.99
N ALA A 130 -4.28 8.05 -15.14
CA ALA A 130 -4.95 6.80 -15.46
C ALA A 130 -6.32 6.72 -14.77
N ALA A 131 -7.32 6.23 -15.50
CA ALA A 131 -8.66 5.96 -14.99
C ALA A 131 -9.00 4.46 -14.96
N THR A 132 -8.28 3.66 -15.74
CA THR A 132 -8.56 2.23 -15.92
C THR A 132 -7.26 1.42 -15.92
N ALA A 133 -7.36 0.11 -15.74
CA ALA A 133 -6.22 -0.80 -15.92
C ALA A 133 -5.61 -0.69 -17.33
N ALA A 134 -6.45 -0.48 -18.36
CA ALA A 134 -5.98 -0.29 -19.74
C ALA A 134 -5.20 1.03 -19.91
N ASP A 135 -5.62 2.10 -19.22
CA ASP A 135 -4.84 3.35 -19.20
C ASP A 135 -3.48 3.12 -18.56
N VAL A 136 -3.42 2.41 -17.43
CA VAL A 136 -2.14 2.11 -16.76
C VAL A 136 -1.17 1.45 -17.73
N GLU A 137 -1.61 0.40 -18.44
CA GLU A 137 -0.75 -0.32 -19.39
C GLU A 137 -0.32 0.56 -20.57
N ARG A 138 -1.25 1.34 -21.14
CA ARG A 138 -0.96 2.25 -22.24
C ARG A 138 0.07 3.32 -21.85
N ILE A 139 -0.10 3.92 -20.67
CA ILE A 139 0.77 5.00 -20.17
C ILE A 139 2.18 4.47 -19.90
N VAL A 140 2.27 3.32 -19.24
CA VAL A 140 3.55 2.67 -18.94
C VAL A 140 4.26 2.26 -20.23
N SER A 141 3.53 1.76 -21.23
CA SER A 141 4.10 1.44 -22.55
C SER A 141 4.65 2.68 -23.27
N ALA A 142 4.14 3.87 -22.95
CA ALA A 142 4.65 5.15 -23.45
C ALA A 142 5.82 5.71 -22.61
N GLY A 143 6.33 4.96 -21.62
CA GLY A 143 7.48 5.36 -20.78
C GLY A 143 7.15 6.35 -19.66
N ARG A 144 5.86 6.58 -19.39
CA ARG A 144 5.37 7.46 -18.33
C ARG A 144 4.87 6.67 -17.12
N VAL A 145 4.77 7.35 -15.98
CA VAL A 145 4.16 6.82 -14.77
C VAL A 145 2.66 7.04 -14.83
N ALA A 146 1.91 5.95 -14.74
CA ALA A 146 0.46 5.98 -14.66
C ALA A 146 0.04 6.48 -13.26
N SER A 147 -0.56 7.67 -13.23
CA SER A 147 -0.97 8.34 -12.00
C SER A 147 -2.46 8.17 -11.78
N MET A 148 -2.83 7.40 -10.76
CA MET A 148 -4.20 7.23 -10.30
C MET A 148 -4.40 8.01 -8.99
N MET A 149 -5.66 8.29 -8.63
CA MET A 149 -6.00 9.01 -7.39
C MET A 149 -6.85 8.13 -6.50
N GLY A 150 -6.61 8.18 -5.20
CA GLY A 150 -7.41 7.49 -4.22
C GLY A 150 -7.70 8.36 -3.00
N VAL A 151 -8.97 8.43 -2.62
CA VAL A 151 -9.44 9.28 -1.53
C VAL A 151 -9.16 8.57 -0.22
N GLU A 152 -8.42 9.22 0.67
CA GLU A 152 -8.09 8.62 1.97
C GLU A 152 -9.00 9.17 3.07
N GLY A 153 -10.09 8.46 3.32
CA GLY A 153 -11.04 8.77 4.39
C GLY A 153 -12.44 9.11 3.90
N GLY A 154 -13.41 8.30 4.33
CA GLY A 154 -14.82 8.43 3.96
C GLY A 154 -15.55 9.66 4.48
N TYR A 155 -14.94 10.46 5.36
CA TYR A 155 -15.49 11.79 5.69
C TYR A 155 -15.49 12.72 4.47
N SER A 156 -14.69 12.44 3.44
CA SER A 156 -14.68 13.17 2.16
C SER A 156 -16.01 13.12 1.40
N ILE A 157 -16.90 12.16 1.70
CA ILE A 157 -18.23 12.11 1.10
C ILE A 157 -19.31 12.82 1.92
N GLU A 158 -18.98 13.32 3.12
CA GLU A 158 -19.90 14.09 3.97
C GLU A 158 -21.28 13.43 4.17
N GLU A 159 -21.29 12.10 4.31
CA GLU A 159 -22.51 11.29 4.45
C GLU A 159 -23.51 11.40 3.28
N ASP A 160 -23.04 11.80 2.10
CA ASP A 160 -23.83 11.86 0.87
C ASP A 160 -23.21 10.95 -0.21
N PRO A 161 -23.85 9.81 -0.55
CA PRO A 161 -23.38 8.91 -1.60
C PRO A 161 -23.22 9.57 -2.97
N ALA A 162 -23.95 10.65 -3.26
CA ALA A 162 -23.77 11.39 -4.51
C ALA A 162 -22.36 12.00 -4.64
N ASN A 163 -21.68 12.24 -3.52
CA ASN A 163 -20.28 12.70 -3.53
C ASN A 163 -19.31 11.62 -4.04
N LEU A 164 -19.65 10.33 -3.96
CA LEU A 164 -18.85 9.28 -4.61
C LEU A 164 -18.81 9.48 -6.12
N GLU A 165 -19.94 9.82 -6.75
CA GLU A 165 -19.99 10.11 -8.19
C GLU A 165 -19.13 11.33 -8.54
N ARG A 166 -19.18 12.39 -7.72
CA ARG A 166 -18.37 13.60 -7.90
C ARG A 166 -16.87 13.30 -7.84
N LEU A 167 -16.44 12.54 -6.82
CA LEU A 167 -15.04 12.13 -6.66
C LEU A 167 -14.59 11.20 -7.79
N TYR A 168 -15.45 10.25 -8.20
CA TYR A 168 -15.17 9.34 -9.31
C TYR A 168 -15.01 10.12 -10.64
N ALA A 169 -15.91 11.05 -10.92
CA ALA A 169 -15.86 11.92 -12.10
C ALA A 169 -14.63 12.84 -12.09
N ALA A 170 -14.20 13.27 -10.91
CA ALA A 170 -12.97 14.04 -10.73
C ALA A 170 -11.68 13.22 -10.95
N GLY A 171 -11.79 11.88 -11.00
CA GLY A 171 -10.73 10.96 -11.37
C GLY A 171 -10.31 9.97 -10.28
N CYS A 172 -10.95 9.98 -9.11
CA CYS A 172 -10.63 9.06 -8.03
C CYS A 172 -11.09 7.62 -8.34
N ARG A 173 -10.28 6.63 -7.96
CA ARG A 173 -10.51 5.22 -8.30
C ARG A 173 -10.49 4.27 -7.11
N TYR A 174 -10.10 4.73 -5.93
CA TYR A 174 -10.46 4.09 -4.66
C TYR A 174 -10.94 5.12 -3.64
N MET A 175 -11.62 4.63 -2.60
CA MET A 175 -11.79 5.38 -1.35
C MET A 175 -11.50 4.48 -0.14
N THR A 176 -10.67 4.96 0.77
CA THR A 176 -10.43 4.37 2.10
C THR A 176 -11.62 4.70 2.99
N LEU A 177 -12.31 3.69 3.52
CA LEU A 177 -13.61 3.92 4.18
C LEU A 177 -13.50 4.83 5.41
N THR A 178 -12.39 4.76 6.14
CA THR A 178 -12.07 5.66 7.25
C THR A 178 -10.61 6.11 7.14
N HIS A 179 -10.21 7.11 7.91
CA HIS A 179 -8.79 7.34 8.24
C HIS A 179 -8.62 7.04 9.75
N SER A 180 -8.05 7.95 10.53
CA SER A 180 -7.76 7.75 11.95
C SER A 180 -8.97 7.86 12.90
N LYS A 181 -10.14 8.31 12.43
CA LYS A 181 -11.37 8.50 13.24
C LYS A 181 -12.53 7.62 12.76
N SER A 182 -13.35 7.14 13.71
CA SER A 182 -14.59 6.41 13.43
C SER A 182 -15.70 7.37 12.98
N LEU A 183 -16.35 7.03 11.88
CA LEU A 183 -17.46 7.77 11.28
C LEU A 183 -18.81 7.33 11.88
N SER A 184 -19.89 8.01 11.52
CA SER A 184 -21.26 7.58 11.85
C SER A 184 -21.67 6.26 11.16
N TRP A 185 -20.86 5.78 10.19
CA TRP A 185 -21.21 4.64 9.35
C TRP A 185 -20.10 3.59 9.18
N ALA A 186 -18.89 3.86 9.65
CA ALA A 186 -17.76 2.93 9.62
C ALA A 186 -16.79 3.19 10.78
N ASP A 187 -16.33 2.12 11.43
CA ASP A 187 -15.36 2.20 12.52
C ASP A 187 -13.92 2.15 12.02
N SER A 188 -13.07 3.03 12.56
CA SER A 188 -11.62 3.07 12.32
C SER A 188 -10.88 2.09 13.25
N ALA A 189 -9.71 1.63 12.82
CA ALA A 189 -8.81 0.79 13.62
C ALA A 189 -8.20 1.52 14.81
N THR A 190 -8.09 2.85 14.75
CA THR A 190 -7.34 3.66 15.72
C THR A 190 -8.22 4.57 16.57
N ASP A 191 -9.54 4.40 16.50
CA ASP A 191 -10.51 5.15 17.29
C ASP A 191 -11.48 4.21 18.00
N LYS A 192 -12.26 4.74 18.93
CA LYS A 192 -13.28 3.97 19.63
C LYS A 192 -14.34 3.48 18.63
N PRO A 193 -14.74 2.20 18.70
CA PRO A 193 -15.86 1.69 17.90
C PRO A 193 -17.15 2.45 18.23
N ARG A 194 -17.92 2.80 17.19
CA ARG A 194 -19.22 3.45 17.30
C ARG A 194 -20.35 2.57 16.77
N ASN A 195 -20.04 1.76 15.77
CA ASN A 195 -21.02 1.06 14.94
C ASN A 195 -20.95 -0.46 15.07
N GLY A 196 -19.84 -0.99 15.63
CA GLY A 196 -19.54 -2.42 15.56
C GLY A 196 -19.20 -2.84 14.13
N GLY A 197 -18.38 -2.03 13.43
CA GLY A 197 -18.03 -2.22 12.02
C GLY A 197 -18.72 -1.21 11.11
N LEU A 198 -19.69 -1.67 10.32
CA LEU A 198 -20.46 -0.89 9.35
C LEU A 198 -21.95 -0.80 9.71
N THR A 199 -22.53 0.37 9.51
CA THR A 199 -24.00 0.54 9.49
C THR A 199 -24.57 0.13 8.13
N GLU A 200 -25.91 0.13 7.97
CA GLU A 200 -26.52 -0.11 6.65
C GLU A 200 -26.13 0.97 5.64
N PHE A 201 -26.05 2.23 6.06
CA PHE A 201 -25.54 3.31 5.20
C PHE A 201 -24.10 3.02 4.73
N GLY A 202 -23.23 2.53 5.62
CA GLY A 202 -21.88 2.11 5.22
C GLY A 202 -21.88 0.96 4.19
N ARG A 203 -22.86 0.06 4.25
CA ARG A 203 -23.05 -0.99 3.25
C ARG A 203 -23.57 -0.43 1.92
N GLU A 204 -24.45 0.57 1.96
CA GLU A 204 -24.91 1.30 0.77
C GLU A 204 -23.76 2.03 0.07
N VAL A 205 -22.88 2.70 0.83
CA VAL A 205 -21.65 3.32 0.32
C VAL A 205 -20.80 2.30 -0.44
N ILE A 206 -20.58 1.11 0.12
CA ILE A 206 -19.82 0.03 -0.55
C ILE A 206 -20.51 -0.44 -1.85
N ARG A 207 -21.83 -0.63 -1.84
CA ARG A 207 -22.58 -1.04 -3.04
C ARG A 207 -22.47 0.02 -4.13
N GLU A 208 -22.51 1.30 -3.76
CA GLU A 208 -22.37 2.42 -4.69
C GLU A 208 -20.96 2.50 -5.28
N MET A 209 -19.93 2.29 -4.45
CA MET A 209 -18.54 2.15 -4.93
C MET A 209 -18.40 1.01 -5.95
N ASN A 210 -19.00 -0.16 -5.68
CA ASN A 210 -19.02 -1.28 -6.65
C ASN A 210 -19.75 -0.92 -7.94
N ARG A 211 -20.89 -0.21 -7.86
CA ARG A 211 -21.64 0.26 -9.05
C ARG A 211 -20.78 1.21 -9.89
N LEU A 212 -20.06 2.12 -9.26
CA LEU A 212 -19.16 3.06 -9.95
C LEU A 212 -17.93 2.38 -10.56
N GLY A 213 -17.44 1.31 -9.93
CA GLY A 213 -16.12 0.75 -10.21
C GLY A 213 -15.02 1.47 -9.43
N MET A 214 -15.38 2.09 -8.30
CA MET A 214 -14.43 2.62 -7.32
C MET A 214 -14.03 1.48 -6.38
N LEU A 215 -12.73 1.24 -6.23
CA LEU A 215 -12.21 0.23 -5.31
C LEU A 215 -12.53 0.61 -3.86
N VAL A 216 -12.95 -0.39 -3.09
CA VAL A 216 -13.13 -0.29 -1.64
C VAL A 216 -11.77 -0.54 -0.98
N ASP A 217 -11.24 0.48 -0.31
CA ASP A 217 -9.99 0.37 0.43
C ASP A 217 -10.25 0.20 1.94
N LEU A 218 -9.65 -0.84 2.50
CA LEU A 218 -9.78 -1.28 3.88
C LEU A 218 -8.55 -0.98 4.74
N SER A 219 -7.58 -0.21 4.24
CA SER A 219 -6.63 0.45 5.12
C SER A 219 -7.37 1.35 6.11
N HIS A 220 -6.78 1.57 7.30
CA HIS A 220 -7.34 2.33 8.43
C HIS A 220 -8.59 1.79 9.13
N VAL A 221 -9.36 0.88 8.55
CA VAL A 221 -10.64 0.45 9.14
C VAL A 221 -10.46 -0.60 10.25
N SER A 222 -11.42 -0.68 11.18
CA SER A 222 -11.40 -1.70 12.24
C SER A 222 -11.50 -3.13 11.67
N PRO A 223 -11.00 -4.17 12.37
CA PRO A 223 -11.17 -5.56 11.93
C PRO A 223 -12.62 -5.97 11.66
N GLU A 224 -13.57 -5.45 12.42
CA GLU A 224 -14.99 -5.73 12.21
C GLU A 224 -15.51 -5.04 10.93
N THR A 225 -15.08 -3.81 10.67
CA THR A 225 -15.32 -3.12 9.40
C THR A 225 -14.72 -3.91 8.23
N MET A 226 -13.50 -4.45 8.35
CA MET A 226 -12.87 -5.27 7.29
C MET A 226 -13.77 -6.47 6.92
N LYS A 227 -14.19 -7.24 7.92
CA LYS A 227 -15.03 -8.43 7.74
C LYS A 227 -16.37 -8.09 7.10
N GLN A 228 -17.04 -7.05 7.61
CA GLN A 228 -18.35 -6.66 7.11
C GLN A 228 -18.27 -6.05 5.71
N ALA A 229 -17.19 -5.33 5.37
CA ALA A 229 -16.96 -4.83 4.02
C ALA A 229 -16.71 -5.97 3.03
N LEU A 230 -15.87 -6.95 3.39
CA LEU A 230 -15.61 -8.16 2.60
C LEU A 230 -16.88 -9.00 2.37
N ALA A 231 -17.79 -9.02 3.35
CA ALA A 231 -19.09 -9.69 3.22
C ALA A 231 -20.11 -8.90 2.36
N THR A 232 -19.91 -7.59 2.20
CA THR A 232 -20.87 -6.70 1.50
C THR A 232 -20.47 -6.46 0.04
N THR A 233 -19.18 -6.28 -0.22
CA THR A 233 -18.65 -5.94 -1.54
C THR A 233 -18.84 -7.06 -2.56
N GLN A 234 -19.16 -6.67 -3.79
CA GLN A 234 -19.26 -7.57 -4.94
C GLN A 234 -18.00 -7.58 -5.81
N ALA A 235 -17.09 -6.61 -5.60
CA ALA A 235 -15.80 -6.51 -6.26
C ALA A 235 -14.65 -6.84 -5.29
N PRO A 236 -13.48 -7.24 -5.81
CA PRO A 236 -12.28 -7.36 -4.99
C PRO A 236 -11.94 -6.04 -4.30
N VAL A 237 -11.56 -6.12 -3.02
CA VAL A 237 -11.12 -4.96 -2.23
C VAL A 237 -9.61 -4.76 -2.32
N ILE A 238 -9.14 -3.62 -1.83
CA ILE A 238 -7.72 -3.39 -1.56
C ILE A 238 -7.52 -3.07 -0.07
N PHE A 239 -6.31 -3.30 0.42
CA PHE A 239 -5.74 -2.56 1.54
C PHE A 239 -4.59 -1.76 0.96
N SER A 240 -4.75 -0.44 0.85
CA SER A 240 -3.82 0.37 0.05
C SER A 240 -2.43 0.50 0.64
N HIS A 241 -2.34 0.40 1.97
CA HIS A 241 -1.12 0.44 2.76
C HIS A 241 -1.40 -0.19 4.14
N SER A 242 -1.34 -1.51 4.25
CA SER A 242 -1.46 -2.25 5.52
C SER A 242 -0.56 -3.48 5.52
N SER A 243 0.00 -3.83 6.68
CA SER A 243 0.93 -4.96 6.84
C SER A 243 0.30 -6.10 7.66
N ALA A 244 1.04 -7.18 7.90
CA ALA A 244 0.55 -8.36 8.64
C ALA A 244 0.57 -8.19 10.17
N ARG A 245 -0.55 -8.40 10.85
CA ARG A 245 -0.65 -8.16 12.29
C ARG A 245 0.10 -9.18 13.15
N ALA A 246 0.28 -10.41 12.65
CA ALA A 246 1.02 -11.45 13.35
C ALA A 246 2.50 -11.12 13.57
N ILE A 247 3.11 -10.30 12.71
CA ILE A 247 4.51 -9.86 12.87
C ILE A 247 4.58 -8.62 13.76
N CYS A 248 3.73 -7.63 13.48
CA CYS A 248 3.61 -6.41 14.25
C CYS A 248 2.14 -6.22 14.69
N ASP A 249 1.85 -6.51 15.95
CA ASP A 249 0.54 -6.34 16.59
C ASP A 249 0.22 -4.85 16.76
N HIS A 250 -0.19 -4.25 15.65
CA HIS A 250 -0.69 -2.89 15.56
C HIS A 250 -2.09 -2.91 14.92
N PRO A 251 -3.07 -2.12 15.42
CA PRO A 251 -4.43 -2.11 14.88
C PRO A 251 -4.53 -1.78 13.38
N ARG A 252 -3.54 -1.07 12.83
CA ARG A 252 -3.46 -0.77 11.39
C ARG A 252 -3.12 -1.99 10.52
N ASN A 253 -2.63 -3.08 11.11
CA ASN A 253 -2.27 -4.28 10.37
C ASN A 253 -3.42 -5.27 10.27
N VAL A 254 -3.42 -6.05 9.17
CA VAL A 254 -4.47 -7.02 8.85
C VAL A 254 -4.31 -8.25 9.75
N PRO A 255 -5.34 -8.62 10.53
CA PRO A 255 -5.30 -9.81 11.39
C PRO A 255 -5.49 -11.09 10.58
N ASP A 256 -4.96 -12.21 11.11
CA ASP A 256 -4.92 -13.51 10.44
C ASP A 256 -6.30 -14.03 10.05
N ASP A 257 -7.34 -13.73 10.84
CA ASP A 257 -8.72 -14.15 10.57
C ASP A 257 -9.38 -13.40 9.40
N VAL A 258 -8.78 -12.29 8.94
CA VAL A 258 -9.21 -11.55 7.74
C VAL A 258 -8.49 -12.05 6.49
N LEU A 259 -7.30 -12.64 6.60
CA LEU A 259 -6.51 -13.09 5.44
C LEU A 259 -7.24 -14.11 4.53
N PRO A 260 -7.94 -15.13 5.06
CA PRO A 260 -8.74 -16.04 4.24
C PRO A 260 -9.91 -15.34 3.52
N LEU A 261 -10.49 -14.31 4.14
CA LEU A 261 -11.60 -13.55 3.55
C LEU A 261 -11.11 -12.71 2.36
N VAL A 262 -9.91 -12.12 2.45
CA VAL A 262 -9.27 -11.43 1.32
C VAL A 262 -9.01 -12.39 0.16
N LYS A 263 -8.50 -13.58 0.47
CA LYS A 263 -8.30 -14.64 -0.53
C LYS A 263 -9.60 -15.02 -1.24
N GLN A 264 -10.67 -15.25 -0.47
CA GLN A 264 -11.99 -15.60 -1.00
C GLN A 264 -12.59 -14.48 -1.87
N ASN A 265 -12.44 -13.23 -1.43
CA ASN A 265 -12.91 -12.05 -2.16
C ASN A 265 -12.11 -11.78 -3.44
N GLY A 266 -10.85 -12.22 -3.50
CA GLY A 266 -9.94 -11.89 -4.60
C GLY A 266 -9.17 -10.58 -4.39
N GLY A 267 -9.22 -9.98 -3.21
CA GLY A 267 -8.58 -8.68 -2.93
C GLY A 267 -7.05 -8.73 -2.90
N VAL A 268 -6.43 -7.58 -2.62
CA VAL A 268 -4.97 -7.44 -2.47
C VAL A 268 -4.61 -6.62 -1.23
N ILE A 269 -3.60 -7.06 -0.48
CA ILE A 269 -3.02 -6.34 0.67
C ILE A 269 -1.69 -5.74 0.21
N MET A 270 -1.62 -4.41 0.18
CA MET A 270 -0.44 -3.68 -0.26
C MET A 270 0.38 -3.26 0.96
N VAL A 271 1.58 -3.82 1.09
CA VAL A 271 2.39 -3.76 2.32
C VAL A 271 2.92 -2.35 2.56
N ASN A 272 2.62 -1.82 3.75
CA ASN A 272 3.05 -0.52 4.28
C ASN A 272 4.51 -0.58 4.78
N PHE A 273 5.27 0.50 4.66
CA PHE A 273 6.67 0.55 5.09
C PHE A 273 6.90 1.26 6.43
N TYR A 274 5.90 1.87 7.06
CA TYR A 274 6.05 2.57 8.33
C TYR A 274 6.66 1.68 9.41
N SER A 275 7.78 2.11 10.00
CA SER A 275 8.52 1.38 11.04
C SER A 275 7.61 0.90 12.18
N ALA A 276 6.69 1.73 12.65
CA ALA A 276 5.78 1.37 13.74
C ALA A 276 4.76 0.27 13.38
N PHE A 277 4.58 -0.02 12.09
CA PHE A 277 3.66 -1.04 11.59
C PHE A 277 4.39 -2.28 11.05
N ILE A 278 5.71 -2.24 10.86
CA ILE A 278 6.47 -3.34 10.28
C ILE A 278 7.50 -3.97 11.21
N VAL A 279 8.00 -3.22 12.19
CA VAL A 279 9.00 -3.76 13.12
C VAL A 279 8.34 -4.80 14.02
N PRO A 280 8.92 -6.01 14.18
CA PRO A 280 8.33 -7.03 15.02
C PRO A 280 7.99 -6.53 16.42
N THR A 281 6.82 -6.91 16.94
CA THR A 281 6.30 -6.41 18.22
C THR A 281 7.30 -6.58 19.38
N GLU A 282 8.01 -7.69 19.42
CA GLU A 282 9.00 -7.96 20.47
C GLU A 282 10.20 -7.00 20.42
N GLN A 283 10.53 -6.46 19.24
CA GLN A 283 11.54 -5.43 19.10
C GLN A 283 10.98 -4.06 19.51
N LEU A 284 9.78 -3.68 19.08
CA LEU A 284 9.13 -2.42 19.48
C LEU A 284 8.87 -2.33 20.99
N LYS A 285 8.67 -3.46 21.68
CA LYS A 285 8.58 -3.50 23.15
C LYS A 285 9.88 -3.12 23.85
N ARG A 286 11.04 -3.38 23.22
CA ARG A 286 12.37 -3.07 23.76
C ARG A 286 12.82 -1.67 23.37
N ASP A 287 12.53 -1.27 22.15
CA ASP A 287 12.81 0.05 21.60
C ASP A 287 11.61 0.50 20.77
N ARG A 288 10.78 1.37 21.35
CA ARG A 288 9.60 1.92 20.68
C ARG A 288 9.97 2.76 19.46
N ASP A 289 11.23 3.19 19.37
CA ASP A 289 11.74 4.02 18.30
C ASP A 289 12.54 3.25 17.23
N ALA A 290 12.60 1.92 17.32
CA ALA A 290 13.29 1.10 16.33
C ALA A 290 12.81 1.41 14.90
N ALA A 291 13.75 1.74 14.02
CA ALA A 291 13.46 1.99 12.60
C ALA A 291 13.12 0.69 11.86
N GLY A 292 13.73 -0.43 12.25
CA GLY A 292 13.67 -1.67 11.48
C GLY A 292 14.50 -1.57 10.20
N THR A 293 14.35 -2.58 9.35
CA THR A 293 15.04 -2.64 8.05
C THR A 293 14.11 -3.13 6.96
N ILE A 294 14.54 -3.01 5.71
CA ILE A 294 13.87 -3.61 4.56
C ILE A 294 13.52 -5.11 4.75
N TYR A 295 14.29 -5.86 5.55
CA TYR A 295 14.01 -7.27 5.80
C TYR A 295 12.68 -7.48 6.52
N ASP A 296 12.30 -6.57 7.41
CA ASP A 296 11.03 -6.64 8.13
C ASP A 296 9.85 -6.44 7.16
N VAL A 297 9.98 -5.50 6.21
CA VAL A 297 8.99 -5.33 5.14
C VAL A 297 8.83 -6.60 4.29
N VAL A 298 9.94 -7.24 3.91
CA VAL A 298 9.88 -8.48 3.13
C VAL A 298 9.37 -9.66 3.97
N ASP A 299 9.57 -9.65 5.29
CA ASP A 299 8.91 -10.61 6.22
C ASP A 299 7.39 -10.48 6.16
N HIS A 300 6.85 -9.26 6.10
CA HIS A 300 5.41 -9.05 5.92
C HIS A 300 4.91 -9.52 4.55
N ILE A 301 5.63 -9.22 3.46
CA ILE A 301 5.26 -9.70 2.11
C ILE A 301 5.23 -11.23 2.10
N ASP A 302 6.27 -11.87 2.62
CA ASP A 302 6.41 -13.33 2.63
C ASP A 302 5.36 -14.00 3.53
N TYR A 303 5.08 -13.42 4.70
CA TYR A 303 4.03 -13.89 5.59
C TYR A 303 2.66 -13.85 4.91
N LEU A 304 2.28 -12.72 4.31
CA LEU A 304 0.99 -12.60 3.61
C LEU A 304 0.91 -13.58 2.43
N ALA A 305 1.97 -13.70 1.63
CA ALA A 305 2.00 -14.61 0.49
C ALA A 305 1.81 -16.08 0.92
N LYS A 306 2.34 -16.48 2.09
CA LYS A 306 2.12 -17.82 2.67
C LYS A 306 0.70 -18.04 3.20
N HIS A 307 0.05 -17.00 3.73
CA HIS A 307 -1.23 -17.15 4.45
C HIS A 307 -2.47 -16.85 3.60
N CYS A 308 -2.45 -15.82 2.74
CA CYS A 308 -3.53 -15.57 1.78
C CYS A 308 -3.18 -15.94 0.34
N GLY A 309 -1.90 -16.14 0.01
CA GLY A 309 -1.45 -16.49 -1.34
C GLY A 309 -0.81 -15.30 -2.05
N VAL A 310 0.19 -15.57 -2.90
CA VAL A 310 0.95 -14.53 -3.62
C VAL A 310 0.10 -13.64 -4.52
N ASP A 311 -1.08 -14.10 -4.96
CA ASP A 311 -2.01 -13.34 -5.81
C ASP A 311 -2.74 -12.21 -5.04
N HIS A 312 -2.52 -12.11 -3.73
CA HIS A 312 -3.20 -11.20 -2.81
C HIS A 312 -2.25 -10.26 -2.08
N VAL A 313 -1.01 -10.14 -2.55
CA VAL A 313 0.01 -9.26 -1.95
C VAL A 313 0.47 -8.21 -2.96
N GLY A 314 0.68 -6.99 -2.50
CA GLY A 314 1.20 -5.88 -3.29
C GLY A 314 2.10 -4.96 -2.46
N ILE A 315 2.44 -3.80 -3.02
CA ILE A 315 3.28 -2.80 -2.37
C ILE A 315 2.48 -1.51 -2.21
N GLY A 316 2.46 -0.95 -1.01
CA GLY A 316 1.72 0.27 -0.67
C GLY A 316 2.51 1.06 0.34
N SER A 317 3.58 1.70 -0.12
CA SER A 317 4.70 2.13 0.73
C SER A 317 4.32 3.07 1.87
N ASP A 318 3.32 3.92 1.67
CA ASP A 318 3.02 5.05 2.57
C ASP A 318 4.16 6.09 2.58
N TYR A 319 4.90 6.18 1.46
CA TYR A 319 5.91 7.21 1.27
C TYR A 319 5.27 8.60 1.35
N ASP A 320 6.06 9.55 1.87
CA ASP A 320 5.62 10.90 2.25
C ASP A 320 4.45 11.01 3.26
N GLY A 321 3.83 9.90 3.69
CA GLY A 321 2.73 9.87 4.67
C GLY A 321 3.19 9.61 6.11
N VAL A 322 4.41 9.10 6.27
CA VAL A 322 4.92 8.60 7.56
C VAL A 322 6.20 9.29 7.99
N PRO A 323 6.43 9.48 9.30
CA PRO A 323 7.59 10.21 9.79
C PRO A 323 8.88 9.37 9.86
N ARG A 324 8.79 8.04 9.68
CA ARG A 324 9.92 7.12 9.84
C ARG A 324 9.78 5.94 8.91
N LEU A 325 10.89 5.57 8.27
CA LEU A 325 10.98 4.41 7.41
C LEU A 325 12.06 3.46 7.91
N PRO A 326 12.04 2.19 7.46
CA PRO A 326 13.06 1.22 7.79
C PRO A 326 14.34 1.55 7.04
N ASP A 327 15.48 1.16 7.62
CA ASP A 327 16.76 1.30 6.95
C ASP A 327 16.73 0.60 5.59
N GLN A 328 17.40 1.20 4.61
CA GLN A 328 17.47 0.77 3.22
C GLN A 328 16.18 0.95 2.40
N LEU A 329 15.16 1.63 2.95
CA LEU A 329 13.92 2.04 2.26
C LEU A 329 13.68 3.55 2.35
N GLU A 330 14.73 4.37 2.40
CA GLU A 330 14.65 5.81 2.70
C GLU A 330 13.90 6.64 1.65
N SER A 331 13.65 6.08 0.46
CA SER A 331 12.93 6.75 -0.62
C SER A 331 12.44 5.76 -1.66
N VAL A 332 11.59 6.24 -2.56
CA VAL A 332 11.11 5.51 -3.74
C VAL A 332 12.24 4.94 -4.64
N ALA A 333 13.50 5.36 -4.48
CA ALA A 333 14.61 4.75 -5.22
C ALA A 333 14.95 3.32 -4.75
N ALA A 334 14.42 2.88 -3.61
CA ALA A 334 14.84 1.64 -2.94
C ALA A 334 14.07 0.38 -3.39
N TYR A 335 12.96 0.48 -4.13
CA TYR A 335 12.14 -0.68 -4.52
C TYR A 335 12.90 -1.85 -5.17
N PRO A 336 13.95 -1.65 -6.00
CA PRO A 336 14.70 -2.78 -6.57
C PRO A 336 15.34 -3.70 -5.51
N ARG A 337 15.62 -3.18 -4.30
CA ARG A 337 16.13 -3.98 -3.17
C ARG A 337 15.09 -4.98 -2.67
N ILE A 338 13.79 -4.65 -2.72
CA ILE A 338 12.70 -5.57 -2.39
C ILE A 338 12.70 -6.75 -3.37
N THR A 339 12.88 -6.47 -4.67
CA THR A 339 12.99 -7.53 -5.69
C THR A 339 14.17 -8.46 -5.43
N GLN A 340 15.33 -7.90 -5.08
CA GLN A 340 16.51 -8.70 -4.69
C GLN A 340 16.19 -9.64 -3.51
N LEU A 341 15.57 -9.13 -2.45
CA LEU A 341 15.24 -9.94 -1.27
C LEU A 341 14.16 -10.98 -1.53
N LEU A 342 13.18 -10.71 -2.40
CA LEU A 342 12.21 -11.71 -2.82
C LEU A 342 12.86 -12.84 -3.61
N LEU A 343 13.80 -12.50 -4.51
CA LEU A 343 14.57 -13.49 -5.27
C LEU A 343 15.42 -14.37 -4.33
N GLU A 344 16.09 -13.78 -3.34
CA GLU A 344 16.85 -14.51 -2.31
C GLU A 344 15.97 -15.45 -1.46
N ARG A 345 14.69 -15.11 -1.29
CA ARG A 345 13.70 -15.98 -0.62
C ARG A 345 13.08 -17.05 -1.52
N GLY A 346 13.54 -17.16 -2.77
CA GLY A 346 13.11 -18.19 -3.72
C GLY A 346 11.82 -17.87 -4.47
N TYR A 347 11.36 -16.61 -4.46
CA TYR A 347 10.24 -16.21 -5.31
C TYR A 347 10.71 -16.19 -6.77
N ASP A 348 9.96 -16.86 -7.64
CA ASP A 348 10.21 -16.80 -9.08
C ASP A 348 9.79 -15.44 -9.68
N ARG A 349 10.22 -15.19 -10.92
CA ARG A 349 9.86 -13.99 -11.69
C ARG A 349 8.36 -13.72 -11.71
N SER A 350 7.55 -14.76 -11.93
CA SER A 350 6.10 -14.60 -12.06
C SER A 350 5.47 -14.14 -10.75
N ALA A 351 5.90 -14.71 -9.64
CA ALA A 351 5.47 -14.33 -8.30
C ALA A 351 5.88 -12.89 -7.97
N ILE A 352 7.12 -12.51 -8.29
CA ILE A 352 7.61 -11.14 -8.10
C ILE A 352 6.81 -10.15 -8.95
N HIS A 353 6.54 -10.45 -10.23
CA HIS A 353 5.74 -9.57 -11.10
C HIS A 353 4.30 -9.39 -10.60
N ARG A 354 3.71 -10.42 -10.00
CA ARG A 354 2.41 -10.32 -9.33
C ARG A 354 2.46 -9.36 -8.14
N ILE A 355 3.44 -9.52 -7.25
CA ILE A 355 3.65 -8.66 -6.07
C ILE A 355 3.95 -7.21 -6.47
N LEU A 356 4.78 -6.99 -7.48
CA LEU A 356 5.16 -5.64 -7.90
C LEU A 356 3.96 -4.80 -8.37
N GLY A 357 2.91 -5.43 -8.92
CA GLY A 357 1.70 -4.69 -9.32
C GLY A 357 0.75 -5.45 -10.24
N GLY A 358 1.11 -6.66 -10.70
CA GLY A 358 0.19 -7.51 -11.45
C GLY A 358 -1.11 -7.82 -10.70
N ASN A 359 -1.04 -7.98 -9.37
CA ASN A 359 -2.21 -8.20 -8.53
C ASN A 359 -3.12 -6.96 -8.45
N VAL A 360 -2.55 -5.76 -8.40
CA VAL A 360 -3.30 -4.50 -8.39
C VAL A 360 -4.04 -4.31 -9.72
N LEU A 361 -3.37 -4.58 -10.84
CA LEU A 361 -4.00 -4.54 -12.17
C LEU A 361 -5.14 -5.55 -12.31
N ARG A 362 -4.99 -6.76 -11.74
CA ARG A 362 -6.07 -7.76 -11.70
C ARG A 362 -7.28 -7.23 -10.95
N VAL A 363 -7.08 -6.67 -9.76
CA VAL A 363 -8.16 -6.13 -8.91
C VAL A 363 -8.86 -4.96 -9.61
N LEU A 364 -8.11 -4.04 -10.23
CA LEU A 364 -8.66 -2.93 -11.02
C LEU A 364 -9.60 -3.44 -12.14
N ARG A 365 -9.12 -4.36 -12.97
CA ARG A 365 -9.93 -4.94 -14.07
C ARG A 365 -11.19 -5.62 -13.55
N GLN A 366 -11.09 -6.37 -12.45
CA GLN A 366 -12.22 -7.07 -11.87
C GLN A 366 -13.27 -6.09 -11.32
N ALA A 367 -12.85 -4.98 -10.72
CA ALA A 367 -13.78 -3.94 -10.27
C ALA A 367 -14.48 -3.24 -11.45
N GLU A 368 -13.76 -2.95 -12.54
CA GLU A 368 -14.33 -2.41 -13.78
C GLU A 368 -15.39 -3.36 -14.37
N GLN A 369 -15.10 -4.67 -14.41
CA GLN A 369 -16.02 -5.70 -14.90
C GLN A 369 -17.29 -5.80 -14.03
N VAL A 370 -17.14 -5.76 -12.69
CA VAL A 370 -18.28 -5.75 -11.77
C VAL A 370 -19.14 -4.51 -11.98
N SER A 371 -18.53 -3.33 -12.12
CA SER A 371 -19.26 -2.09 -12.43
C SER A 371 -20.06 -2.19 -13.72
N ALA A 372 -19.44 -2.70 -14.80
CA ALA A 372 -20.09 -2.89 -16.08
C ALA A 372 -21.31 -3.81 -15.97
N ARG A 373 -21.16 -4.94 -15.26
CA ARG A 373 -22.26 -5.89 -15.01
C ARG A 373 -23.40 -5.25 -14.22
N LEU A 374 -23.10 -4.54 -13.12
CA LEU A 374 -24.11 -3.90 -12.28
C LEU A 374 -24.89 -2.81 -13.02
N LYS A 375 -24.19 -2.00 -13.84
CA LYS A 375 -24.83 -0.96 -14.67
C LYS A 375 -25.68 -1.54 -15.79
N ALA A 376 -25.34 -2.74 -16.31
CA ALA A 376 -26.16 -3.43 -17.30
C ALA A 376 -27.45 -3.98 -16.68
N GLY A 377 -27.36 -4.66 -15.52
CA GLY A 377 -28.52 -5.23 -14.83
C GLY A 377 -29.51 -4.21 -14.25
N ALA A 378 -29.11 -2.94 -14.07
CA ALA A 378 -30.00 -1.87 -13.66
C ALA A 378 -30.82 -1.25 -14.82
N LYS A 379 -30.53 -1.64 -16.07
CA LYS A 379 -31.26 -1.19 -17.27
C LYS A 379 -32.34 -2.15 -17.74
N GLU A 380 -32.38 -3.35 -17.16
CA GLU A 380 -33.45 -4.35 -17.30
C GLU A 380 -34.47 -4.15 -16.18
#